data_AF-A0A5K7YTD6-F1
#
_entry.id   AF-A0A5K7YTD6-F1
#
_cell.length_a   1.000
_cell.length_b   1.000
_cell.length_c   1.000
_cell.angle_alpha   90.00
_cell.angle_beta   90.00
_cell.angle_gamma   90.00
#
_symmetry.space_group_name_H-M   'P 1'
#
loop_
_entity.id
_entity.type
_entity.pdbx_description
1 polymer ?
#
loop_
_entity_poly.entity_id
_entity_poly.type
_entity_poly.pdbx_seq_one_letter_code
_entity_poly.pdbx_strand_id
1 'polypeptide(L)'
;MEWSIIDFGKYRGKSLPQIIFKDADWFFHAYENGYFNEVVTQEASELCRRARSIKIPARNGQKMLVEYHIHRDGKSGKGKFGMMQLLPDGSALGRMNVASSIDFYVPRSLAIYDKSGYKNFVSMLKAILFGDPSRRMNRRACEAFFNDDANFDLN
;
A
#
# COMPACT_ATOMS: atom_id res chain seq x y z
N MET A 1 -15.34 -7.42 -7.87
CA MET A 1 -16.14 -6.22 -7.53
C MET A 1 -16.04 -5.22 -8.68
N GLU A 2 -17.09 -4.45 -8.94
CA GLU A 2 -17.01 -3.26 -9.79
C GLU A 2 -16.80 -2.04 -8.88
N TRP A 3 -15.75 -1.26 -9.14
CA TRP A 3 -15.36 -0.15 -8.27
C TRP A 3 -16.01 1.15 -8.74
N SER A 4 -16.62 1.88 -7.82
CA SER A 4 -17.18 3.20 -8.09
C SER A 4 -16.12 4.18 -8.58
N ILE A 5 -16.54 5.08 -9.47
CA ILE A 5 -15.72 6.20 -9.92
C ILE A 5 -15.96 7.39 -8.99
N ILE A 6 -14.89 7.93 -8.44
CA ILE A 6 -14.95 9.15 -7.64
C ILE A 6 -15.33 10.31 -8.53
N ASP A 7 -16.36 11.06 -8.12
CA ASP A 7 -16.91 12.22 -8.82
C ASP A 7 -16.54 13.55 -8.15
N PHE A 8 -15.64 13.55 -7.16
CA PHE A 8 -15.24 14.74 -6.41
C PHE A 8 -13.73 14.86 -6.20
N GLY A 9 -13.31 16.04 -5.75
CA GLY A 9 -11.94 16.32 -5.31
C GLY A 9 -10.87 16.12 -6.40
N LYS A 10 -9.62 16.01 -5.93
CA LYS A 10 -8.40 15.88 -6.77
C LYS A 10 -8.42 14.67 -7.71
N TYR A 11 -9.14 13.61 -7.35
CA TYR A 11 -9.15 12.34 -8.07
C TYR A 11 -10.46 12.03 -8.78
N ARG A 12 -11.27 13.06 -9.09
CA ARG A 12 -12.44 12.93 -9.96
C ARG A 12 -12.11 12.15 -11.24
N GLY A 13 -12.94 11.17 -11.59
CA GLY A 13 -12.77 10.29 -12.74
C GLY A 13 -11.83 9.09 -12.51
N LYS A 14 -11.48 8.77 -11.26
CA LYS A 14 -10.66 7.60 -10.89
C LYS A 14 -11.44 6.67 -9.97
N SER A 15 -11.17 5.37 -10.06
CA SER A 15 -11.65 4.41 -9.05
C SER A 15 -10.76 4.39 -7.82
N LEU A 16 -11.28 3.92 -6.69
CA LEU A 16 -10.53 3.82 -5.44
C LEU A 16 -9.21 3.03 -5.57
N PRO A 17 -9.17 1.85 -6.23
CA PRO A 17 -7.92 1.14 -6.49
C PRO A 17 -6.86 1.95 -7.24
N GLN A 18 -7.28 2.80 -8.19
CA GLN A 18 -6.34 3.67 -8.90
C GLN A 18 -5.74 4.74 -7.98
N ILE A 19 -6.54 5.23 -7.03
CA ILE A 19 -6.13 6.24 -6.08
C ILE A 19 -5.11 5.62 -5.10
N ILE A 20 -5.32 4.41 -4.62
CA ILE A 20 -4.35 3.70 -3.75
C ILE A 20 -2.94 3.62 -4.37
N PHE A 21 -2.82 3.39 -5.68
CA PHE A 21 -1.52 3.34 -6.38
C PHE A 21 -0.96 4.71 -6.79
N LYS A 22 -1.78 5.77 -6.74
CA LYS A 22 -1.38 7.13 -7.10
C LYS A 22 -1.04 7.98 -5.88
N ASP A 23 -1.79 7.83 -4.81
CA ASP A 23 -1.77 8.67 -3.62
C ASP A 23 -2.61 8.01 -2.50
N ALA A 24 -2.03 6.98 -1.87
CA ALA A 24 -2.70 6.29 -0.77
C ALA A 24 -2.94 7.23 0.42
N ASP A 25 -2.07 8.22 0.62
CA ASP A 25 -2.21 9.23 1.68
C ASP A 25 -3.54 10.00 1.55
N TRP A 26 -3.86 10.48 0.35
CA TRP A 26 -5.16 11.09 0.07
C TRP A 26 -6.32 10.13 0.30
N PHE A 27 -6.21 8.87 -0.14
CA PHE A 27 -7.28 7.89 0.04
C PHE A 27 -7.56 7.64 1.52
N PHE A 28 -6.53 7.36 2.32
CA PHE A 28 -6.69 7.10 3.75
C PHE A 28 -7.21 8.34 4.47
N HIS A 29 -6.74 9.53 4.12
CA HIS A 29 -7.29 10.77 4.66
C HIS A 29 -8.79 10.92 4.35
N ALA A 30 -9.20 10.71 3.10
CA ALA A 30 -10.60 10.80 2.68
C ALA A 30 -11.49 9.76 3.38
N TYR A 31 -10.98 8.53 3.54
CA TYR A 31 -11.66 7.46 4.29
C TYR A 31 -11.84 7.82 5.77
N GLU A 32 -10.75 8.21 6.45
CA GLU A 32 -10.74 8.55 7.87
C GLU A 32 -11.62 9.78 8.19
N ASN A 33 -11.82 10.68 7.23
CA ASN A 33 -12.59 11.91 7.40
C ASN A 33 -14.01 11.82 6.82
N GLY A 34 -14.46 10.64 6.38
CA GLY A 34 -15.84 10.40 5.94
C GLY A 34 -16.23 11.15 4.66
N TYR A 35 -15.30 11.34 3.71
CA TYR A 35 -15.58 12.08 2.48
C TYR A 35 -16.41 11.29 1.46
N PHE A 36 -16.51 9.97 1.64
CA PHE A 36 -17.22 9.08 0.74
C PHE A 36 -18.71 8.99 1.09
N ASN A 37 -19.56 8.84 0.08
CA ASN A 37 -20.96 8.48 0.31
C ASN A 37 -21.06 7.03 0.82
N GLU A 38 -22.26 6.57 1.18
CA GLU A 38 -22.46 5.26 1.80
C GLU A 38 -21.94 4.09 0.95
N VAL A 39 -22.26 4.06 -0.35
CA VAL A 39 -21.81 3.01 -1.28
C VAL A 39 -20.29 2.99 -1.39
N VAL A 40 -19.68 4.15 -1.63
CA VAL A 40 -18.22 4.27 -1.76
C VAL A 40 -17.52 4.00 -0.44
N THR A 41 -18.17 4.24 0.71
CA THR A 41 -17.62 3.92 2.04
C THR A 41 -17.48 2.42 2.24
N GLN A 42 -18.44 1.60 1.78
CA GLN A 42 -18.33 0.14 1.84
C GLN A 42 -17.16 -0.38 0.99
N GLU A 43 -17.04 0.12 -0.25
CA GLU A 43 -15.91 -0.18 -1.13
C GLU A 43 -14.58 0.27 -0.50
N ALA A 44 -14.53 1.47 0.08
CA ALA A 44 -13.34 2.01 0.72
C ALA A 44 -12.93 1.21 1.96
N SER A 45 -13.89 0.69 2.73
CA SER A 45 -13.62 -0.18 3.87
C SER A 45 -12.93 -1.48 3.44
N GLU A 46 -13.46 -2.13 2.41
CA GLU A 46 -12.86 -3.34 1.85
C GLU A 46 -11.49 -3.05 1.24
N LEU A 47 -11.36 -1.92 0.54
CA LEU A 47 -10.07 -1.52 -0.02
C LEU A 47 -9.05 -1.18 1.06
N CYS A 48 -9.46 -0.55 2.16
CA CYS A 48 -8.61 -0.31 3.34
C CYS A 48 -8.08 -1.63 3.89
N ARG A 49 -8.95 -2.62 4.07
CA ARG A 49 -8.54 -3.95 4.54
C ARG A 49 -7.50 -4.59 3.61
N ARG A 50 -7.77 -4.60 2.30
CA ARG A 50 -6.87 -5.17 1.28
C ARG A 50 -5.55 -4.41 1.17
N ALA A 51 -5.59 -3.07 1.14
CA ALA A 51 -4.40 -2.24 0.97
C ALA A 51 -3.40 -2.37 2.14
N ARG A 52 -3.86 -2.85 3.30
CA ARG A 52 -3.05 -3.07 4.51
C ARG A 52 -2.59 -4.52 4.69
N SER A 53 -3.05 -5.42 3.83
CA SER A 53 -2.83 -6.86 3.96
C SER A 53 -2.32 -7.49 2.66
N ILE A 54 -1.48 -6.78 1.89
CA ILE A 54 -0.96 -7.31 0.63
C ILE A 54 -0.03 -8.49 0.92
N LYS A 55 -0.37 -9.63 0.34
CA LYS A 55 0.38 -10.87 0.48
C LYS A 55 1.76 -10.75 -0.14
N ILE A 56 2.75 -11.31 0.55
CA ILE A 56 4.14 -11.34 0.07
C ILE A 56 4.36 -12.64 -0.71
N PRO A 57 4.80 -12.59 -1.98
CA PRO A 57 5.14 -13.80 -2.73
C PRO A 57 6.28 -14.58 -2.06
N ALA A 58 6.11 -15.90 -1.96
CA ALA A 58 7.17 -16.80 -1.52
C ALA A 58 8.38 -16.72 -2.47
N ARG A 59 9.59 -16.93 -1.94
CA ARG A 59 10.84 -16.98 -2.73
C ARG A 59 11.56 -18.28 -2.43
N ASN A 60 11.93 -19.04 -3.45
CA ASN A 60 12.63 -20.33 -3.31
C ASN A 60 11.91 -21.31 -2.37
N GLY A 61 10.57 -21.35 -2.41
CA GLY A 61 9.75 -22.20 -1.53
C GLY A 61 9.66 -21.71 -0.08
N GLN A 62 10.28 -20.58 0.27
CA GLN A 62 10.24 -20.01 1.61
C GLN A 62 9.22 -18.88 1.70
N LYS A 63 8.50 -18.86 2.82
CA LYS A 63 7.67 -17.72 3.20
C LYS A 63 8.58 -16.53 3.48
N MET A 64 8.14 -15.35 3.03
CA MET A 64 8.88 -14.11 3.17
C MET A 64 8.13 -13.13 4.07
N LEU A 65 8.90 -12.28 4.74
CA LEU A 65 8.46 -11.13 5.50
C LEU A 65 8.97 -9.86 4.80
N VAL A 66 8.36 -8.72 5.09
CA VAL A 66 8.83 -7.41 4.64
C VAL A 66 9.41 -6.66 5.83
N GLU A 67 10.60 -6.09 5.67
CA GLU A 67 11.19 -5.15 6.63
C GLU A 67 11.17 -3.74 6.04
N TYR A 68 10.65 -2.79 6.81
CA TYR A 68 10.60 -1.38 6.43
C TYR A 68 11.77 -0.59 7.02
N HIS A 69 12.53 0.06 6.15
CA HIS A 69 13.65 0.93 6.55
C HIS A 69 13.18 2.37 6.59
N ILE A 70 13.31 2.96 7.76
CA ILE A 70 12.82 4.30 8.06
C ILE A 70 14.01 5.26 8.06
N HIS A 71 13.99 6.25 7.18
CA HIS A 71 14.97 7.33 7.16
C HIS A 71 14.57 8.34 8.25
N ARG A 72 15.26 8.31 9.38
CA ARG A 72 15.00 9.24 10.48
C ARG A 72 15.62 10.60 10.19
N ASP A 73 14.83 11.65 10.35
CA ASP A 73 15.35 13.00 10.46
C ASP A 73 15.84 13.22 11.90
N GLY A 74 17.15 13.42 12.06
CA GLY A 74 17.79 13.61 13.37
C GLY A 74 17.30 14.84 14.14
N LYS A 75 16.57 15.77 13.50
CA LYS A 75 16.05 16.99 14.16
C LYS A 75 14.60 16.86 14.65
N SER A 76 13.74 16.16 13.91
CA SER A 76 12.30 16.09 14.23
C SER A 76 11.89 14.79 14.93
N GLY A 77 12.77 13.78 14.98
CA GLY A 77 12.44 12.44 15.47
C GLY A 77 11.44 11.69 14.58
N LYS A 78 10.86 12.34 13.57
CA LYS A 78 9.96 11.76 12.59
C LYS A 78 10.76 11.06 11.49
N GLY A 79 10.25 9.92 11.07
CA GLY A 79 10.83 9.12 10.00
C GLY A 79 10.09 9.31 8.70
N LYS A 80 10.79 9.12 7.58
CA LYS A 80 10.20 8.94 6.25
C LYS A 80 10.41 7.52 5.78
N PHE A 81 9.53 7.04 4.91
CA PHE A 81 9.77 5.76 4.27
C PHE A 81 11.03 5.88 3.40
N GLY A 82 12.00 5.00 3.65
CA GLY A 82 13.22 4.90 2.84
C GLY A 82 13.09 3.82 1.79
N MET A 83 13.14 2.58 2.27
CA MET A 83 13.10 1.37 1.46
C MET A 83 12.36 0.23 2.18
N MET A 84 12.09 -0.85 1.46
CA MET A 84 11.66 -2.11 2.05
C MET A 84 12.41 -3.29 1.43
N GLN A 85 12.65 -4.33 2.21
CA GLN A 85 13.31 -5.55 1.73
C GLN A 85 12.59 -6.80 2.19
N LEU A 86 12.76 -7.88 1.42
CA LEU A 86 12.23 -9.18 1.77
C LEU A 86 13.23 -9.96 2.63
N LEU A 87 12.73 -10.64 3.65
CA LEU A 87 13.50 -11.49 4.54
C LEU A 87 12.82 -12.87 4.62
N PRO A 88 13.57 -13.99 4.66
CA PRO A 88 12.97 -15.28 4.95
C PRO A 88 12.31 -15.29 6.33
N ASP A 89 11.16 -15.96 6.45
CA ASP A 89 10.52 -16.20 7.74
C ASP A 89 11.50 -16.95 8.68
N GLY A 90 11.62 -16.49 9.93
CA GLY A 90 12.65 -16.92 10.87
C GLY A 90 13.93 -16.07 10.92
N SER A 91 14.18 -15.20 9.93
CA SER A 91 15.31 -14.24 9.94
C SER A 91 14.99 -12.91 10.64
N ALA A 92 13.81 -12.81 11.26
CA ALA A 92 13.30 -11.58 11.86
C ALA A 92 13.86 -11.26 13.26
N LEU A 93 14.55 -12.21 13.92
CA LEU A 93 15.09 -12.02 15.26
C LEU A 93 16.02 -10.79 15.32
N GLY A 94 15.71 -9.87 16.24
CA GLY A 94 16.48 -8.64 16.45
C GLY A 94 16.20 -7.51 15.44
N ARG A 95 15.28 -7.70 14.48
CA ARG A 95 14.90 -6.67 13.50
C ARG A 95 13.67 -5.89 13.93
N MET A 96 13.66 -4.60 13.62
CA MET A 96 12.53 -3.71 13.86
C MET A 96 11.75 -3.46 12.56
N ASN A 97 10.44 -3.22 12.67
CA ASN A 97 9.54 -2.91 11.53
C ASN A 97 9.40 -4.05 10.50
N VAL A 98 9.29 -5.29 10.98
CA VAL A 98 9.03 -6.46 10.15
C VAL A 98 7.54 -6.79 10.17
N ALA A 99 6.96 -7.11 9.00
CA ALA A 99 5.56 -7.52 8.85
C ALA A 99 5.42 -8.73 7.93
N SER A 100 4.33 -9.49 8.09
CA SER A 100 3.99 -10.63 7.22
C SER A 100 3.28 -10.22 5.92
N SER A 101 2.79 -8.98 5.85
CA SER A 101 2.10 -8.40 4.70
C SER A 101 2.65 -7.00 4.41
N ILE A 102 2.49 -6.56 3.16
CA ILE A 102 2.81 -5.20 2.76
C ILE A 102 1.61 -4.29 3.03
N ASP A 103 1.86 -3.13 3.65
CA ASP A 103 0.82 -2.19 4.08
C ASP A 103 1.04 -0.80 3.43
N PHE A 104 0.12 -0.39 2.55
CA PHE A 104 0.11 0.94 1.90
C PHE A 104 0.00 2.11 2.88
N TYR A 105 -0.44 1.88 4.12
CA TYR A 105 -0.56 2.89 5.16
C TYR A 105 0.79 3.28 5.77
N VAL A 106 1.82 2.44 5.63
CA VAL A 106 3.14 2.65 6.27
C VAL A 106 3.76 4.02 5.94
N PRO A 107 3.82 4.50 4.68
CA PRO A 107 4.34 5.83 4.42
C PRO A 107 3.59 6.95 5.17
N ARG A 108 2.26 6.88 5.23
CA ARG A 108 1.41 7.86 5.93
C ARG A 108 1.61 7.84 7.45
N SER A 109 1.74 6.65 8.05
CA SER A 109 1.94 6.51 9.50
C SER A 109 3.29 7.06 9.95
N LEU A 110 4.30 7.06 9.07
CA LEU A 110 5.61 7.66 9.31
C LEU A 110 5.59 9.17 9.13
N ALA A 111 5.06 9.65 8.01
CA ALA A 111 4.96 11.06 7.70
C ALA A 111 3.79 11.36 6.73
N ILE A 112 2.82 12.13 7.22
CA ILE A 112 1.72 12.64 6.40
C ILE A 112 2.30 13.44 5.23
N TYR A 113 1.75 13.27 4.03
CA TYR A 113 2.21 13.90 2.80
C TYR A 113 3.65 13.57 2.37
N ASP A 114 4.21 12.42 2.77
CA ASP A 114 5.53 11.95 2.30
C ASP A 114 5.50 11.49 0.84
N LYS A 115 5.47 12.46 -0.09
CA LYS A 115 5.41 12.21 -1.53
C LYS A 115 6.60 11.40 -2.05
N SER A 116 7.79 11.61 -1.47
CA SER A 116 9.00 10.91 -1.91
C SER A 116 9.03 9.48 -1.36
N GLY A 117 8.77 9.31 -0.07
CA GLY A 117 8.67 7.98 0.54
C GLY A 117 7.58 7.14 -0.09
N TYR A 118 6.41 7.73 -0.39
CA TYR A 118 5.34 7.01 -1.08
C TYR A 118 5.72 6.57 -2.51
N LYS A 119 6.43 7.42 -3.28
CA LYS A 119 6.96 7.01 -4.60
C LYS A 119 7.93 5.84 -4.49
N ASN A 120 8.83 5.88 -3.51
CA ASN A 120 9.77 4.79 -3.25
C ASN A 120 9.02 3.51 -2.88
N PHE A 121 8.04 3.60 -1.98
CA PHE A 121 7.18 2.49 -1.56
C PHE A 121 6.51 1.82 -2.76
N VAL A 122 5.82 2.60 -3.61
CA VAL A 122 5.12 2.07 -4.80
C VAL A 122 6.09 1.43 -5.79
N SER A 123 7.27 2.01 -6.00
CA SER A 123 8.31 1.46 -6.88
C SER A 123 8.76 0.08 -6.40
N MET A 124 9.11 -0.03 -5.10
CA MET A 124 9.57 -1.29 -4.51
C MET A 124 8.46 -2.34 -4.42
N LEU A 125 7.22 -1.92 -4.15
CA LEU A 125 6.05 -2.80 -4.12
C LEU A 125 5.89 -3.48 -5.48
N LYS A 126 5.96 -2.70 -6.56
CA LYS A 126 5.83 -3.24 -7.90
C LYS A 126 6.98 -4.16 -8.29
N ALA A 127 8.21 -3.85 -7.86
CA ALA A 127 9.34 -4.76 -8.05
C ALA A 127 9.10 -6.10 -7.34
N ILE A 128 8.58 -6.09 -6.11
CA ILE A 128 8.25 -7.30 -5.34
C ILE A 128 7.14 -8.10 -6.01
N LEU A 129 6.02 -7.46 -6.34
CA LEU A 129 4.80 -8.14 -6.80
C LEU A 129 4.87 -8.54 -8.28
N PHE A 130 5.52 -7.74 -9.11
CA PHE A 130 5.44 -7.87 -10.56
C PHE A 130 6.80 -8.00 -11.26
N GLY A 131 7.91 -7.92 -10.51
CA GLY A 131 9.26 -7.96 -11.07
C GLY A 131 9.67 -6.69 -11.83
N ASP A 132 8.82 -5.66 -11.86
CA ASP A 132 9.06 -4.42 -12.60
C ASP A 132 8.63 -3.19 -11.76
N PRO A 133 9.58 -2.38 -11.25
CA PRO A 133 9.25 -1.16 -10.49
C PRO A 133 8.50 -0.11 -11.32
N SER A 134 8.63 -0.15 -12.64
CA SER A 134 8.02 0.79 -13.58
C SER A 134 6.67 0.32 -14.10
N ARG A 135 6.16 -0.84 -13.64
CA ARG A 135 4.90 -1.40 -14.12
C ARG A 135 3.78 -0.35 -14.08
N ARG A 136 3.14 -0.15 -15.24
CA ARG A 136 2.04 0.78 -15.37
C ARG A 136 0.79 0.24 -14.68
N MET A 137 0.32 0.96 -13.66
CA MET A 137 -0.93 0.66 -12.95
C MET A 137 -2.05 1.54 -13.51
N ASN A 138 -2.64 1.10 -14.62
CA ASN A 138 -3.85 1.71 -15.19
C ASN A 138 -5.11 1.25 -14.42
N ARG A 139 -6.31 1.75 -14.81
CA ARG A 139 -7.58 1.39 -14.14
C ARG A 139 -7.76 -0.11 -13.99
N ARG A 140 -7.74 -0.81 -15.13
CA ARG A 140 -7.91 -2.26 -15.20
C ARG A 140 -6.89 -3.01 -14.35
N ALA A 141 -5.62 -2.59 -14.38
CA ALA A 141 -4.56 -3.24 -13.61
C ALA A 141 -4.74 -3.05 -12.08
N CYS A 142 -5.10 -1.84 -11.63
CA CYS A 142 -5.39 -1.59 -10.23
C CYS A 142 -6.60 -2.38 -9.74
N GLU A 143 -7.70 -2.35 -10.49
CA GLU A 143 -8.94 -3.03 -10.13
C GLU A 143 -8.78 -4.54 -10.15
N ALA A 144 -8.09 -5.10 -11.16
CA ALA A 144 -7.80 -6.54 -11.20
C ALA A 144 -6.97 -7.00 -10.01
N PHE A 145 -5.96 -6.23 -9.61
CA PHE A 145 -5.15 -6.52 -8.42
C PHE A 145 -6.01 -6.54 -7.15
N PHE A 146 -6.83 -5.52 -6.93
CA PHE A 146 -7.66 -5.42 -5.73
C PHE A 146 -8.90 -6.30 -5.75
N ASN A 147 -9.29 -6.87 -6.89
CA ASN A 147 -10.41 -7.81 -7.00
C ASN A 147 -10.01 -9.28 -6.75
N ASP A 148 -8.72 -9.60 -6.71
CA ASP A 148 -8.24 -10.96 -6.55
C ASP A 148 -7.78 -11.19 -5.10
N ASP A 149 -8.56 -11.98 -4.36
CA ASP A 149 -8.33 -12.31 -2.95
C ASP A 149 -7.00 -13.01 -2.72
N ALA A 150 -6.46 -13.70 -3.74
CA ALA A 150 -5.16 -14.38 -3.64
C ALA A 150 -3.98 -13.39 -3.44
N ASN A 151 -4.18 -12.11 -3.75
CA ASN A 151 -3.19 -11.04 -3.53
C ASN A 151 -3.12 -10.57 -2.06
N PHE A 152 -3.98 -11.06 -1.18
CA PHE A 152 -4.14 -10.52 0.17
C PHE A 152 -4.18 -11.63 1.24
N ASP A 153 -3.66 -11.32 2.42
CA ASP A 153 -3.77 -12.16 3.62
C ASP A 153 -4.97 -11.66 4.45
N LEU A 154 -6.16 -12.19 4.14
CA LEU A 154 -7.47 -11.69 4.60
C LEU A 154 -8.07 -12.46 5.79
N ASN A 155 -7.23 -13.22 6.51
CA ASN A 155 -7.62 -14.08 7.62
C ASN A 155 -8.08 -13.30 8.86
#